data_AF-A0A7C4TVA8-F1
#
_entry.id   AF-A0A7C4TVA8-F1
#
_cell.length_a   1.000
_cell.length_b   1.000
_cell.length_c   1.000
_cell.angle_alpha   90.00
_cell.angle_beta   90.00
_cell.angle_gamma   90.00
#
_symmetry.space_group_name_H-M   'P 1'
#
loop_
_entity.id
_entity.type
_entity.pdbx_description
1 polymer ?
#
loop_
_entity_poly.entity_id
_entity_poly.type
_entity_poly.pdbx_seq_one_letter_code
_entity_poly.pdbx_strand_id
1 'polypeptide(L)'
;MKKEVIDKYVKDLPDLLEEVRKIPKEEIRTFIGQTPPYENMIIFLFGYLFKFFKFEELPQFNNTFPDALIAFDGELLPIEFEVFSSDFKRHEYDKEMRYLIVCWRHDWDKCPNNIDVLALEDFWNLAKEKS
;
A
#
# COMPACT_ATOMS: atom_id res chain seq x y z
N MET A 1 9.52 5.55 -1.94
CA MET A 1 8.20 6.11 -2.30
C MET A 1 8.33 7.61 -2.51
N LYS A 2 7.57 8.18 -3.45
CA LYS A 2 7.60 9.61 -3.76
C LYS A 2 6.91 10.44 -2.66
N LYS A 3 7.42 11.64 -2.37
CA LYS A 3 6.83 12.55 -1.36
C LYS A 3 5.37 12.89 -1.66
N GLU A 4 5.02 13.05 -2.94
CA GLU A 4 3.65 13.33 -3.38
C GLU A 4 2.64 12.26 -2.92
N VAL A 5 3.03 10.97 -2.93
CA VAL A 5 2.17 9.87 -2.47
C VAL A 5 1.97 9.93 -0.95
N ILE A 6 3.03 10.23 -0.19
CA ILE A 6 2.94 10.41 1.26
C ILE A 6 2.00 11.57 1.60
N ASP A 7 2.23 12.74 1.00
CA ASP A 7 1.41 13.93 1.25
C ASP A 7 -0.05 13.69 0.85
N LYS A 8 -0.30 12.88 -0.17
CA LYS A 8 -1.63 12.56 -0.68
C LYS A 8 -2.40 11.58 0.21
N TYR A 9 -1.76 10.52 0.71
CA TYR A 9 -2.48 9.43 1.39
C TYR A 9 -2.23 9.33 2.88
N VAL A 10 -1.14 9.88 3.42
CA VAL A 10 -0.80 9.75 4.84
C VAL A 10 -1.28 11.00 5.58
N LYS A 11 -2.07 10.84 6.64
CA LYS A 11 -2.52 11.98 7.48
C LYS A 11 -1.61 12.25 8.66
N ASP A 12 -0.96 11.22 9.19
CA ASP A 12 -0.07 11.34 10.35
C ASP A 12 1.17 10.47 10.14
N LEU A 13 2.18 11.04 9.48
CA LEU A 13 3.43 10.34 9.22
C LEU A 13 4.25 10.10 10.50
N PRO A 14 4.41 11.06 11.44
CA PRO A 14 5.13 10.81 12.70
C PRO A 14 4.60 9.60 13.47
N ASP A 15 3.29 9.53 13.73
CA ASP A 15 2.70 8.43 14.52
C ASP A 15 2.74 7.11 13.74
N LEU A 16 2.53 7.15 12.42
CA LEU A 16 2.72 5.97 11.56
C LEU A 16 4.12 5.40 11.71
N LEU A 17 5.16 6.25 11.63
CA LEU A 17 6.54 5.82 11.77
C LEU A 17 6.85 5.31 13.18
N GLU A 18 6.20 5.83 14.22
CA GLU A 18 6.31 5.29 15.57
C GLU A 18 5.71 3.87 15.67
N GLU A 19 4.51 3.65 15.15
CA GLU A 19 3.89 2.31 15.14
C GLU A 19 4.72 1.31 14.33
N VAL A 20 5.24 1.73 13.19
CA VAL A 20 6.11 0.90 12.36
C VAL A 20 7.40 0.48 13.10
N ARG A 21 7.96 1.33 13.97
CA ARG A 21 9.12 0.96 14.81
C ARG A 21 8.80 -0.13 15.83
N LYS A 22 7.54 -0.25 16.25
CA LYS A 22 7.10 -1.28 17.21
C LYS A 22 7.05 -2.67 16.57
N ILE A 23 7.06 -2.76 15.24
CA ILE A 23 7.00 -4.01 14.49
C ILE A 23 8.40 -4.34 13.94
N PRO A 24 9.08 -5.41 14.41
CA PRO A 24 10.39 -5.79 13.92
C PRO A 24 10.36 -6.14 12.43
N LYS A 25 11.26 -5.54 11.63
CA LYS A 25 11.34 -5.80 10.17
C LYS A 25 11.60 -7.28 9.87
N GLU A 26 12.30 -7.99 10.75
CA GLU A 26 12.56 -9.42 10.60
C GLU A 26 11.31 -10.28 10.80
N GLU A 27 10.35 -9.89 11.65
CA GLU A 27 9.06 -10.56 11.74
C GLU A 27 8.31 -10.43 10.41
N ILE A 28 8.25 -9.23 9.85
CA ILE A 28 7.59 -8.99 8.56
C ILE A 28 8.28 -9.74 7.43
N ARG A 29 9.61 -9.71 7.35
CA ARG A 29 10.38 -10.50 6.37
C ARG A 29 10.16 -11.99 6.51
N THR A 30 10.03 -12.48 7.74
CA THR A 30 9.73 -13.88 8.01
C THR A 30 8.35 -14.26 7.49
N PHE A 31 7.37 -13.35 7.56
CA PHE A 31 6.07 -13.57 6.95
C PHE A 31 6.11 -13.44 5.43
N ILE A 32 6.58 -12.31 4.88
CA ILE A 32 6.61 -12.04 3.44
C ILE A 32 7.53 -13.01 2.67
N GLY A 33 8.61 -13.49 3.32
CA GLY A 33 9.56 -14.44 2.75
C GLY A 33 9.16 -15.91 2.87
N GLN A 34 8.06 -16.22 3.55
CA GLN A 34 7.54 -17.59 3.62
C GLN A 34 6.53 -17.83 2.50
N THR A 35 6.47 -19.06 2.02
CA THR A 35 5.41 -19.48 1.10
C THR A 35 4.36 -20.27 1.89
N PRO A 36 3.07 -19.87 1.90
CA PRO A 36 2.51 -18.60 1.43
C PRO A 36 2.17 -17.65 2.59
N PRO A 37 2.55 -16.36 2.49
CA PRO A 37 1.52 -15.33 2.47
C PRO A 37 1.82 -14.25 1.42
N TYR A 38 1.04 -14.28 0.33
CA TYR A 38 1.21 -13.40 -0.84
C TYR A 38 0.61 -12.00 -0.59
N GLU A 39 -0.70 -11.81 -0.69
CA GLU A 39 -1.32 -10.47 -0.59
C GLU A 39 -1.98 -10.21 0.78
N ASN A 40 -2.42 -11.28 1.46
CA ASN A 40 -3.11 -11.18 2.75
C ASN A 40 -2.30 -10.46 3.84
N MET A 41 -0.97 -10.61 3.82
CA MET A 41 -0.11 -9.88 4.76
C MET A 41 -0.08 -8.37 4.44
N ILE A 42 -0.17 -8.00 3.17
CA ILE A 42 -0.25 -6.60 2.73
C ILE A 42 -1.59 -6.01 3.16
N ILE A 43 -2.68 -6.75 2.97
CA ILE A 43 -4.02 -6.38 3.45
C ILE A 43 -4.01 -6.21 4.98
N PHE A 44 -3.41 -7.14 5.72
CA PHE A 44 -3.31 -7.07 7.18
C PHE A 44 -2.52 -5.84 7.65
N LEU A 45 -1.32 -5.63 7.09
CA LEU A 45 -0.49 -4.47 7.44
C LEU A 45 -1.17 -3.16 7.07
N PHE A 46 -1.79 -3.09 5.89
CA PHE A 46 -2.57 -1.94 5.47
C PHE A 46 -3.73 -1.66 6.43
N GLY A 47 -4.49 -2.69 6.81
CA GLY A 47 -5.58 -2.58 7.77
C GLY A 47 -5.10 -2.12 9.16
N TYR A 48 -3.96 -2.65 9.63
CA TYR A 48 -3.34 -2.23 10.89
C TYR A 48 -2.91 -0.76 10.86
N LEU A 49 -2.37 -0.29 9.74
CA LEU A 49 -1.93 1.09 9.53
C LEU A 49 -3.04 2.03 9.05
N PHE A 50 -4.25 1.51 8.77
CA PHE A 50 -5.33 2.25 8.10
C PHE A 50 -5.65 3.59 8.78
N LYS A 51 -5.63 3.57 10.11
CA LYS A 51 -5.89 4.75 10.95
C LYS A 51 -4.90 5.90 10.74
N PHE A 52 -3.79 5.72 10.03
CA PHE A 52 -2.81 6.76 9.70
C PHE A 52 -2.92 7.30 8.28
N PHE A 53 -3.85 6.77 7.49
CA PHE A 53 -4.13 7.26 6.15
C PHE A 53 -5.33 8.22 6.14
N LYS A 54 -5.42 9.00 5.06
CA LYS A 54 -6.48 9.98 4.76
C LYS A 54 -7.75 9.34 4.18
N PHE A 55 -7.78 8.02 4.03
CA PHE A 55 -8.96 7.30 3.56
C PHE A 55 -10.13 7.44 4.55
N GLU A 56 -11.34 7.55 4.00
CA GLU A 56 -12.56 7.81 4.77
C GLU A 56 -13.19 6.48 5.23
N GLU A 57 -13.44 5.59 4.28
CA GLU A 57 -14.03 4.27 4.50
C GLU A 57 -13.57 3.29 3.43
N LEU A 58 -13.71 2.00 3.72
CA LEU A 58 -13.48 0.91 2.77
C LEU A 58 -14.81 0.21 2.50
N PRO A 59 -15.64 0.75 1.58
CA PRO A 59 -17.00 0.27 1.36
C PRO A 59 -17.07 -1.11 0.70
N GLN A 60 -16.01 -1.53 0.00
CA GLN A 60 -16.04 -2.77 -0.78
C GLN A 60 -14.69 -3.50 -0.76
N PHE A 61 -14.73 -4.80 -0.43
CA PHE A 61 -13.68 -5.78 -0.68
C PHE A 61 -14.22 -6.84 -1.63
N ASN A 62 -13.46 -7.17 -2.66
CA ASN A 62 -13.83 -8.09 -3.72
C ASN A 62 -12.92 -9.32 -3.72
N ASN A 63 -13.42 -10.40 -4.31
CA ASN A 63 -12.60 -11.57 -4.69
C ASN A 63 -12.24 -11.52 -6.19
N THR A 64 -12.39 -10.36 -6.82
CA THR A 64 -12.23 -10.10 -8.25
C THR A 64 -11.67 -8.70 -8.43
N PHE A 65 -10.91 -8.46 -9.50
CA PHE A 65 -10.37 -7.14 -9.81
C PHE A 65 -11.48 -6.04 -9.90
N PRO A 66 -11.32 -4.88 -9.23
CA PRO A 66 -10.25 -4.57 -8.30
C PRO A 66 -10.47 -5.15 -6.89
N ASP A 67 -9.40 -5.46 -6.14
CA ASP A 67 -9.46 -6.09 -4.81
C ASP A 67 -10.32 -5.30 -3.80
N ALA A 68 -10.29 -3.98 -3.86
CA ALA A 68 -11.11 -3.13 -3.01
C ALA A 68 -11.46 -1.80 -3.68
N LEU A 69 -12.54 -1.18 -3.20
CA LEU A 69 -12.81 0.25 -3.43
C LEU A 69 -12.69 0.97 -2.10
N ILE A 70 -11.95 2.08 -2.08
CA ILE A 70 -11.78 2.93 -0.92
C ILE A 70 -12.36 4.32 -1.18
N ALA A 71 -13.07 4.89 -0.21
CA ALA A 71 -13.50 6.27 -0.28
C ALA A 71 -12.33 7.21 0.05
N PHE A 72 -12.02 8.11 -0.87
CA PHE A 72 -10.92 9.07 -0.76
C PHE A 72 -11.27 10.35 -1.52
N ASP A 73 -11.32 11.47 -0.82
CA ASP A 73 -11.52 12.81 -1.42
C ASP A 73 -12.87 12.89 -2.17
N GLY A 74 -13.91 12.25 -1.63
CA GLY A 74 -15.24 12.21 -2.24
C GLY A 74 -15.40 11.27 -3.44
N GLU A 75 -14.36 10.50 -3.79
CA GLU A 75 -14.38 9.52 -4.89
C GLU A 75 -14.14 8.08 -4.39
N LEU A 76 -14.55 7.10 -5.20
CA LEU A 76 -14.17 5.69 -4.99
C LEU A 76 -12.89 5.40 -5.77
N LEU A 77 -11.81 5.13 -5.05
CA LEU A 77 -10.51 4.78 -5.60
C LEU A 77 -10.33 3.26 -5.60
N PRO A 78 -10.13 2.62 -6.77
CA PRO A 78 -9.77 1.21 -6.86
C PRO A 78 -8.40 0.93 -6.23
N ILE A 79 -8.32 -0.12 -5.43
CA ILE A 79 -7.09 -0.62 -4.82
C ILE A 79 -6.80 -2.03 -5.32
N GLU A 80 -5.52 -2.27 -5.65
CA GLU A 80 -4.95 -3.62 -5.73
C GLU A 80 -3.92 -3.81 -4.62
N PHE A 81 -3.96 -4.97 -3.97
CA PHE A 81 -2.96 -5.39 -3.00
C PHE A 81 -1.96 -6.32 -3.68
N GLU A 82 -0.68 -5.97 -3.60
CA GLU A 82 0.36 -6.72 -4.31
C GLU A 82 1.60 -6.92 -3.43
N VAL A 83 2.36 -7.99 -3.62
CA VAL A 83 3.68 -8.09 -2.96
C VAL A 83 4.64 -7.07 -3.58
N PHE A 84 4.74 -7.13 -4.91
CA PHE A 84 5.53 -6.22 -5.71
C PHE A 84 4.63 -5.39 -6.59
N SER A 85 4.87 -4.08 -6.68
CA SER A 85 4.06 -3.22 -7.56
C SER A 85 3.98 -3.69 -9.01
N SER A 86 5.00 -4.41 -9.49
CA SER A 86 5.05 -4.91 -10.85
C SER A 86 4.08 -6.08 -11.11
N ASP A 87 3.54 -6.71 -10.07
CA ASP A 87 2.58 -7.81 -10.17
C ASP A 87 1.22 -7.33 -10.72
N PHE A 88 0.86 -6.08 -10.47
CA PHE A 88 -0.31 -5.41 -11.04
C PHE A 88 -0.38 -5.49 -12.58
N LYS A 89 0.77 -5.57 -13.27
CA LYS A 89 0.84 -5.68 -14.74
C LYS A 89 0.16 -6.95 -15.29
N ARG A 90 -0.09 -7.95 -14.44
CA ARG A 90 -0.75 -9.20 -14.83
C ARG A 90 -2.25 -9.04 -15.02
N HIS A 91 -2.83 -7.98 -14.45
CA HIS A 91 -4.25 -7.67 -14.57
C HIS A 91 -4.57 -6.92 -15.86
N GLU A 92 -5.76 -7.15 -16.39
CA GLU A 92 -6.34 -6.29 -17.42
C GLU A 92 -7.03 -5.11 -16.72
N TYR A 93 -6.41 -3.93 -16.76
CA TYR A 93 -6.90 -2.72 -16.11
C TYR A 93 -7.19 -1.62 -17.13
N ASP A 94 -8.12 -0.73 -16.77
CA ASP A 94 -8.44 0.44 -17.60
C ASP A 94 -7.33 1.49 -17.45
N LYS A 95 -6.65 1.81 -18.55
CA LYS A 95 -5.52 2.77 -18.52
C LYS A 95 -5.97 4.21 -18.32
N GLU A 96 -7.26 4.52 -18.47
CA GLU A 96 -7.81 5.85 -18.24
C GLU A 96 -8.28 6.04 -16.80
N MET A 97 -8.48 4.95 -16.04
CA MET A 97 -8.83 5.00 -14.63
C MET A 97 -7.60 5.22 -13.75
N ARG A 98 -7.83 5.82 -12.58
CA ARG A 98 -6.82 5.95 -11.54
C ARG A 98 -6.87 4.73 -10.61
N TYR A 99 -5.71 4.18 -10.28
CA TYR A 99 -5.56 3.07 -9.33
C TYR A 99 -4.59 3.41 -8.22
N LEU A 100 -4.79 2.80 -7.06
CA LEU A 100 -3.81 2.76 -5.98
C LEU A 100 -3.32 1.33 -5.81
N ILE A 101 -2.02 1.11 -6.04
CA ILE A 101 -1.38 -0.13 -5.64
C ILE A 101 -0.89 0.01 -4.21
N VAL A 102 -1.38 -0.83 -3.32
CA VAL A 102 -0.82 -0.99 -1.97
C VAL A 102 0.08 -2.23 -2.02
N CYS A 103 1.38 -2.05 -1.86
CA CYS A 103 2.31 -3.17 -1.96
C CYS A 103 3.34 -3.22 -0.85
N TRP A 104 4.02 -4.35 -0.68
CA TRP A 104 5.21 -4.37 0.19
C TRP A 104 6.33 -3.53 -0.43
N ARG A 105 6.73 -3.84 -1.66
CA ARG A 105 7.87 -3.21 -2.34
C ARG A 105 7.50 -2.67 -3.71
N HIS A 106 7.89 -1.43 -3.96
CA HIS A 106 7.84 -0.86 -5.30
C HIS A 106 9.08 -1.25 -6.12
N ASP A 107 8.85 -1.90 -7.25
CA ASP A 107 9.86 -2.42 -8.20
C ASP A 107 9.52 -2.07 -9.66
N TRP A 108 8.43 -1.34 -9.90
CA TRP A 108 7.97 -0.97 -11.24
C TRP A 108 8.50 0.41 -11.66
N ASP A 109 9.71 0.43 -12.23
CA ASP A 109 10.44 1.64 -12.66
C ASP A 109 9.63 2.60 -13.55
N LYS A 110 8.88 2.05 -14.52
CA LYS A 110 8.04 2.83 -15.46
C LYS A 110 6.56 2.69 -15.15
N CYS A 111 6.18 2.86 -13.89
CA CYS A 111 4.79 2.87 -13.47
C CYS A 111 4.04 4.05 -14.12
N PRO A 112 2.88 3.82 -14.77
CA PRO A 112 2.05 4.88 -15.33
C PRO A 112 1.67 5.97 -14.31
N ASN A 113 1.55 7.22 -14.75
CA ASN A 113 1.27 8.36 -13.86
C ASN A 113 -0.16 8.36 -13.27
N ASN A 114 -1.08 7.61 -13.86
CA ASN A 114 -2.43 7.39 -13.33
C ASN A 114 -2.47 6.32 -12.23
N ILE A 115 -1.33 5.70 -11.90
CA ILE A 115 -1.21 4.70 -10.84
C ILE A 115 -0.34 5.26 -9.73
N ASP A 116 -0.93 5.40 -8.55
CA ASP A 116 -0.17 5.69 -7.34
C ASP A 116 0.30 4.38 -6.70
N VAL A 117 1.51 4.38 -6.12
CA VAL A 117 2.06 3.19 -5.43
C VAL A 117 2.39 3.54 -3.98
N LEU A 118 1.64 2.97 -3.06
CA LEU A 118 1.85 3.03 -1.62
C LEU A 118 2.64 1.79 -1.17
N ALA A 119 3.97 1.89 -1.19
CA ALA A 119 4.86 0.82 -0.78
C ALA A 119 5.09 0.84 0.74
N LEU A 120 4.57 -0.18 1.44
CA LEU A 120 4.62 -0.27 2.89
C LEU A 120 6.05 -0.42 3.44
N GLU A 121 6.97 -1.10 2.73
CA GLU A 121 8.37 -1.26 3.15
C GLU A 121 9.06 0.10 3.38
N ASP A 122 8.65 1.14 2.65
CA ASP A 122 9.26 2.45 2.73
C ASP A 122 9.05 3.13 4.09
N PHE A 123 7.96 2.81 4.80
CA PHE A 123 7.77 3.32 6.17
C PHE A 123 8.82 2.75 7.13
N TRP A 124 9.22 1.48 7.00
CA TRP A 124 10.32 0.91 7.78
C TRP A 124 11.67 1.53 7.41
N ASN A 125 11.88 1.87 6.13
CA ASN A 125 13.11 2.52 5.69
C ASN A 125 13.19 3.94 6.26
N LEU A 126 12.12 4.73 6.16
CA LEU A 126 12.03 6.08 6.72
C LEU A 126 12.15 6.11 8.24
N ALA A 127 11.61 5.11 8.94
CA ALA A 127 11.69 5.03 10.40
C ALA A 127 13.14 4.86 10.91
N LYS A 128 14.01 4.19 10.12
CA LYS A 128 15.44 3.96 10.41
C LYS A 128 16.33 5.16 10.13
N GLU A 129 15.98 6.00 9.16
CA GLU A 129 16.76 7.21 8.84
C GLU A 129 16.67 8.28 9.95
N LYS A 130 15.68 8.16 10.85
CA LYS A 130 15.40 9.12 11.93
C LYS A 130 15.76 8.60 13.34
N SER A 131 16.50 7.50 13.44
CA SER A 131 17.08 6.97 14.69
C SER A 131 18.58 7.25 14.74
#